data_AF-A0A836JIZ1-F1
#
_entry.id   AF-A0A836JIZ1-F1
#
_cell.length_a   1.000
_cell.length_b   1.000
_cell.length_c   1.000
_cell.angle_alpha   90.00
_cell.angle_beta   90.00
_cell.angle_gamma   90.00
#
_symmetry.space_group_name_H-M   'P 1'
#
loop_
_entity.id
_entity.type
_entity.pdbx_description
1 polymer ?
#
loop_
_entity_poly.entity_id
_entity_poly.type
_entity_poly.pdbx_seq_one_letter_code
_entity_poly.pdbx_strand_id
1 'polypeptide(L)'
;MTVHVKQDFDRGRNFNMEQRAVIKFNAKLGKNASETFRSMQQVYGCQCLGRTAVFEWHKRFLKGRETLEDNKNSGRPILVRTPEMIEKVRDFVANDRNTSLKMIV
;
A
#
# COMPACT_ATOMS: atom_id res chain seq x y z
N MET A 1 -2.97 -15.93 32.26
CA MET A 1 -1.87 -15.21 31.56
C MET A 1 -2.24 -15.13 30.09
N THR A 2 -2.71 -13.96 29.65
CA THR A 2 -3.16 -13.72 28.28
C THR A 2 -1.96 -13.29 27.44
N VAL A 3 -1.46 -14.18 26.59
CA VAL A 3 -0.37 -13.86 25.66
C VAL A 3 -0.89 -12.89 24.59
N HIS A 4 -0.40 -11.66 24.65
CA HIS A 4 -0.54 -10.68 23.58
C HIS A 4 0.43 -11.07 22.45
N VAL A 5 -0.08 -11.65 21.37
CA VAL A 5 0.67 -11.81 20.11
C VAL A 5 -0.06 -11.04 19.02
N LYS A 6 0.63 -10.01 18.53
CA LYS A 6 0.26 -9.13 17.41
C LYS A 6 -0.12 -9.96 16.18
N GLN A 7 -1.40 -10.00 15.81
CA GLN A 7 -1.88 -10.76 14.63
C GLN A 7 -2.88 -9.97 13.77
N ASP A 8 -2.76 -8.64 13.69
CA ASP A 8 -3.75 -7.80 12.98
C ASP A 8 -3.25 -7.19 11.66
N PHE A 9 -1.95 -7.24 11.36
CA PHE A 9 -1.40 -6.62 10.13
C PHE A 9 -1.51 -7.52 8.88
N ASP A 10 -1.48 -8.86 9.05
CA ASP A 10 -1.49 -9.80 7.92
C ASP A 10 -2.90 -10.11 7.37
N ARG A 11 -3.95 -9.91 8.19
CA ARG A 11 -5.33 -10.15 7.78
C ARG A 11 -5.78 -9.19 6.67
N GLY A 12 -5.34 -7.92 6.72
CA GLY A 12 -5.72 -6.90 5.74
C GLY A 12 -5.08 -7.07 4.35
N ARG A 13 -3.85 -7.62 4.28
CA ARG A 13 -3.14 -7.76 3.00
C ARG A 13 -3.71 -8.91 2.17
N ASN A 14 -3.99 -10.05 2.81
CA ASN A 14 -4.56 -11.23 2.15
C ASN A 14 -6.00 -10.98 1.66
N PHE A 15 -6.79 -10.29 2.48
CA PHE A 15 -8.17 -9.95 2.13
C PHE A 15 -8.27 -9.00 0.91
N ASN A 16 -7.31 -8.07 0.76
CA ASN A 16 -7.22 -7.23 -0.44
C ASN A 16 -6.83 -8.02 -1.70
N MET A 17 -5.98 -9.05 -1.58
CA MET A 17 -5.61 -9.89 -2.73
C MET A 17 -6.79 -10.72 -3.23
N GLU A 18 -7.59 -11.29 -2.33
CA GLU A 18 -8.80 -12.04 -2.66
C GLU A 18 -9.79 -11.16 -3.44
N GLN A 19 -10.08 -9.96 -2.92
CA GLN A 19 -10.96 -9.01 -3.60
C GLN A 19 -10.41 -8.60 -4.97
N ARG A 20 -9.09 -8.41 -5.12
CA ARG A 20 -8.46 -8.15 -6.43
C ARG A 20 -8.58 -9.31 -7.41
N ALA A 21 -8.55 -10.56 -6.93
CA ALA A 21 -8.80 -11.73 -7.76
C ALA A 21 -10.23 -11.73 -8.32
N VAL A 22 -11.21 -11.35 -7.50
CA VAL A 22 -12.61 -11.19 -7.96
C VAL A 22 -12.75 -10.07 -8.99
N ILE A 23 -12.05 -8.94 -8.82
CA ILE A 23 -12.02 -7.87 -9.83
C ILE A 23 -11.42 -8.40 -11.15
N LYS A 24 -10.30 -9.12 -11.09
CA LYS A 24 -9.65 -9.73 -12.27
C LYS A 24 -10.59 -10.69 -13.00
N PHE A 25 -11.28 -11.54 -12.25
CA PHE A 25 -12.26 -12.49 -12.80
C PHE A 25 -13.39 -11.75 -13.53
N ASN A 26 -14.01 -10.76 -12.89
CA ASN A 26 -15.12 -10.01 -13.51
C ASN A 26 -14.66 -9.18 -14.71
N ALA A 27 -13.44 -8.65 -14.69
CA ALA A 27 -12.85 -7.96 -15.86
C ALA A 27 -12.67 -8.92 -17.04
N LYS A 28 -12.18 -10.15 -16.81
CA LYS A 28 -12.08 -11.19 -17.86
C LYS A 28 -13.44 -11.67 -18.37
N LEU A 29 -14.46 -11.65 -17.50
CA LEU A 29 -15.84 -11.97 -17.86
C LEU A 29 -16.52 -10.85 -18.68
N GLY A 30 -15.87 -9.69 -18.85
CA GLY A 30 -16.40 -8.57 -19.63
C GLY A 30 -17.39 -7.68 -18.87
N LYS A 31 -17.54 -7.86 -17.55
CA LYS A 31 -18.38 -6.97 -16.73
C LYS A 31 -17.74 -5.59 -16.60
N ASN A 32 -18.56 -4.55 -16.51
CA ASN A 32 -18.05 -3.21 -16.27
C ASN A 32 -17.65 -3.01 -14.79
N ALA A 33 -16.86 -1.97 -14.52
CA ALA A 33 -16.35 -1.70 -13.17
C ALA A 33 -17.48 -1.37 -12.17
N SER A 34 -18.57 -0.75 -12.61
CA SER A 34 -19.72 -0.40 -11.76
C SER A 34 -20.48 -1.65 -11.31
N GLU A 35 -20.73 -2.60 -12.23
CA GLU A 35 -21.34 -3.90 -11.92
C GLU A 35 -20.48 -4.70 -10.97
N THR A 36 -19.17 -4.73 -11.23
CA THR A 36 -18.19 -5.39 -10.37
C THR A 36 -18.24 -4.82 -8.95
N PHE A 37 -18.24 -3.49 -8.81
CA PHE A 37 -18.33 -2.82 -7.51
C PHE A 37 -19.64 -3.15 -6.76
N ARG A 38 -20.79 -3.15 -7.45
CA ARG A 38 -22.07 -3.52 -6.84
C ARG A 38 -22.07 -4.96 -6.33
N SER A 39 -21.58 -5.91 -7.12
CA SER A 39 -21.46 -7.30 -6.70
C SER A 39 -20.48 -7.46 -5.52
N MET A 40 -19.35 -6.74 -5.55
CA MET A 40 -18.40 -6.77 -4.44
C MET A 40 -18.99 -6.17 -3.15
N GLN A 41 -19.74 -5.07 -3.23
CA GLN A 41 -20.43 -4.52 -2.05
C GLN A 41 -21.42 -5.51 -1.45
N GLN A 42 -22.15 -6.27 -2.27
CA GLN A 42 -23.10 -7.27 -1.79
C GLN A 42 -22.41 -8.43 -1.05
N VAL A 43 -21.22 -8.82 -1.49
CA VAL A 43 -20.47 -9.96 -0.91
C VAL A 43 -19.63 -9.53 0.30
N TYR A 44 -18.87 -8.44 0.19
CA TYR A 44 -17.88 -8.01 1.18
C TYR A 44 -18.40 -6.94 2.16
N GLY A 45 -19.53 -6.29 1.85
CA GLY A 45 -20.15 -5.29 2.73
C GLY A 45 -19.19 -4.15 3.11
N CYS A 46 -19.05 -3.90 4.42
CA CYS A 46 -18.18 -2.84 4.95
C CYS A 46 -16.69 -3.09 4.73
N GLN A 47 -16.30 -4.33 4.41
CA GLN A 47 -14.93 -4.70 4.14
C GLN A 47 -14.60 -4.58 2.63
N CYS A 48 -15.58 -4.26 1.77
CA CYS A 48 -15.35 -4.09 0.34
C CYS A 48 -14.28 -3.02 0.05
N LEU A 49 -13.41 -3.30 -0.92
CA LEU A 49 -12.52 -2.30 -1.50
C LEU A 49 -13.33 -1.08 -1.93
N GLY A 50 -12.78 0.11 -1.65
CA GLY A 50 -13.40 1.37 -2.04
C GLY A 50 -13.58 1.47 -3.56
N ARG A 51 -14.60 2.23 -3.97
CA ARG A 51 -14.97 2.40 -5.39
C ARG A 51 -13.78 2.75 -6.28
N THR A 52 -12.95 3.70 -5.86
CA THR A 52 -11.75 4.13 -6.61
C THR A 52 -10.79 2.96 -6.85
N ALA A 53 -10.47 2.18 -5.80
CA ALA A 53 -9.56 1.05 -5.90
C ALA A 53 -10.12 -0.02 -6.85
N VAL A 54 -11.42 -0.33 -6.78
CA VAL A 54 -12.06 -1.29 -7.69
C VAL A 54 -11.92 -0.86 -9.14
N PHE A 55 -12.17 0.42 -9.44
CA PHE A 55 -12.07 0.96 -10.80
C PHE A 55 -10.63 0.99 -11.32
N GLU A 56 -9.67 1.36 -10.47
CA GLU A 56 -8.25 1.34 -10.84
C GLU A 56 -7.77 -0.07 -11.16
N TRP A 57 -8.08 -1.05 -10.30
CA TRP A 57 -7.72 -2.45 -10.53
C TRP A 57 -8.40 -3.01 -11.78
N HIS A 58 -9.70 -2.75 -11.97
CA HIS A 58 -10.43 -3.16 -13.16
C HIS A 58 -9.78 -2.64 -14.45
N LYS A 59 -9.46 -1.34 -14.49
CA LYS A 59 -8.72 -0.73 -15.61
C LYS A 59 -7.35 -1.36 -15.83
N ARG A 60 -6.60 -1.68 -14.76
CA ARG A 60 -5.29 -2.35 -14.85
C ARG A 60 -5.42 -3.74 -15.45
N PHE A 61 -6.44 -4.51 -15.06
CA PHE A 61 -6.66 -5.86 -15.60
C PHE A 61 -7.10 -5.82 -17.07
N LEU A 62 -7.95 -4.87 -17.46
CA LEU A 62 -8.29 -4.67 -18.88
C LEU A 62 -7.07 -4.28 -19.74
N LYS A 63 -6.08 -3.60 -19.15
CA LYS A 63 -4.79 -3.29 -19.80
C LYS A 63 -3.83 -4.48 -19.88
N GLY A 64 -4.24 -5.68 -19.47
CA GLY A 64 -3.42 -6.89 -19.56
C GLY A 64 -2.53 -7.17 -18.34
N ARG A 65 -2.71 -6.47 -17.22
CA ARG A 65 -1.99 -6.83 -15.97
C ARG A 65 -2.44 -8.21 -15.48
N GLU A 66 -1.51 -9.03 -15.00
CA GLU A 66 -1.84 -10.34 -14.43
C GLU A 66 -1.63 -10.47 -12.92
N THR A 67 -0.77 -9.65 -12.33
CA THR A 67 -0.44 -9.72 -10.91
C THR A 67 -1.51 -9.09 -10.02
N LEU A 68 -1.77 -9.72 -8.86
CA LEU A 68 -2.67 -9.20 -7.82
C LEU A 68 -1.94 -8.31 -6.79
N GLU A 69 -0.63 -8.46 -6.70
CA GLU A 69 0.22 -7.64 -5.85
C GLU A 69 0.32 -6.22 -6.38
N ASP A 70 0.46 -5.26 -5.46
CA ASP A 70 0.82 -3.89 -5.85
C ASP A 70 2.15 -3.87 -6.59
N ASN A 71 2.37 -2.80 -7.37
CA ASN A 71 3.72 -2.55 -7.86
C ASN A 71 4.65 -2.48 -6.64
N LYS A 72 5.89 -2.95 -6.78
CA LYS A 72 6.93 -2.62 -5.79
C LYS A 72 6.93 -1.11 -5.68
N ASN A 73 6.32 -0.57 -4.62
CA ASN A 73 6.43 0.84 -4.33
C ASN A 73 7.91 1.03 -4.08
N SER A 74 8.58 1.72 -5.00
CA SER A 74 9.75 2.50 -4.67
C SER A 74 9.27 3.52 -3.66
N GLY A 75 9.12 3.10 -2.41
CA GLY A 75 8.90 4.02 -1.30
C GLY A 75 9.97 5.09 -1.38
N ARG A 76 9.68 6.27 -0.80
CA ARG A 76 10.67 7.35 -0.69
C ARG A 76 12.03 6.74 -0.36
N PRO A 77 13.08 6.97 -1.16
CA PRO A 77 14.41 6.51 -0.80
C PRO A 77 14.65 7.02 0.62
N ILE A 78 14.88 6.10 1.56
CA ILE A 78 15.32 6.49 2.89
C ILE A 78 16.78 6.90 2.71
N LEU A 79 17.00 8.07 2.11
CA LEU A 79 18.30 8.70 1.91
C LEU A 79 19.06 8.82 3.25
N VAL A 80 18.33 8.76 4.36
CA VAL A 80 18.79 8.85 5.75
C VAL A 80 19.51 7.58 6.24
N ARG A 81 19.50 6.47 5.50
CA ARG A 81 20.07 5.18 5.96
C ARG A 81 21.33 4.72 5.24
N THR A 82 21.88 5.48 4.29
CA THR A 82 23.23 5.17 3.80
C THR A 82 24.25 5.56 4.86
N PRO A 83 25.26 4.73 5.15
CA PRO A 83 26.29 5.05 6.13
C PRO A 83 26.99 6.37 5.79
N GLU A 84 27.13 6.69 4.50
CA GLU A 84 27.68 7.95 4.00
C GLU A 84 26.84 9.19 4.40
N MET A 85 25.50 9.09 4.38
CA MET A 85 24.64 10.21 4.81
C MET A 85 24.59 10.33 6.33
N ILE A 86 24.63 9.20 7.04
CA ILE A 86 24.73 9.18 8.51
C ILE A 86 26.05 9.81 8.96
N GLU A 87 27.15 9.51 8.27
CA GLU A 87 28.46 10.08 8.54
C GLU A 87 28.48 11.58 8.25
N LYS A 88 27.92 12.03 7.12
CA LYS A 88 27.77 13.46 6.81
C LYS A 88 26.89 14.21 7.82
N VAL A 89 25.81 13.60 8.30
CA VAL A 89 24.96 14.20 9.36
C VAL A 89 25.68 14.23 10.70
N ARG A 90 26.45 13.18 11.04
CA ARG A 90 27.27 13.15 12.26
C ARG A 90 28.37 14.20 12.22
N ASP A 91 29.04 14.36 11.07
CA ASP A 91 30.05 15.38 10.83
C ASP A 91 29.44 16.78 10.92
N PHE A 92 28.30 17.01 10.27
CA PHE A 92 27.55 18.26 10.36
C PHE A 92 27.17 18.60 11.81
N VAL A 93 26.64 17.65 12.57
CA VAL A 93 26.26 17.85 13.99
C VAL A 93 27.48 18.01 14.90
N ALA A 94 28.60 17.35 14.63
CA ALA A 94 29.82 17.47 15.41
C ALA A 94 30.56 18.79 15.18
N ASN A 95 30.44 19.35 13.98
CA ASN A 95 31.08 20.60 13.61
C ASN A 95 30.25 21.84 14.00
N ASP A 96 28.96 21.67 14.28
CA ASP A 96 28.05 22.75 14.67
C ASP A 96 28.04 22.96 16.20
N ARG A 97 29.05 23.65 16.71
CA ARG A 97 29.14 24.04 18.14
C ARG A 97 28.07 25.03 18.60
N ASN A 98 27.13 25.47 17.76
CA ASN A 98 26.13 26.47 18.17
C ASN A 98 24.88 26.58 17.27
N THR A 99 24.12 25.50 17.05
CA THR A 99 22.76 25.67 16.49
C THR A 99 21.72 24.92 17.30
N SER A 100 20.93 25.70 18.03
CA SER A 100 19.76 25.25 18.78
C SER A 100 18.73 24.59 17.85
N LEU A 101 18.23 23.43 18.28
CA LEU A 101 17.16 22.63 17.67
C LEU A 101 15.85 23.43 17.50
N LYS A 102 15.76 24.32 16.50
CA LYS A 102 14.53 25.08 16.20
C LYS A 102 14.10 25.15 14.74
N MET A 103 14.83 24.53 13.81
CA MET A 103 14.56 24.67 12.37
C MET A 103 14.40 23.32 11.65
N ILE A 104 13.70 22.36 12.28
CA ILE A 104 13.19 21.18 11.58
C ILE A 104 11.73 20.97 12.04
N VAL A 105 10.82 21.71 11.38
CA VAL A 105 9.39 21.42 11.26
C VAL A 105 9.11 21.17 9.79
#